data_AF-A0A0B2QIK8-F1
#
_entry.id   AF-A0A0B2QIK8-F1
#
_cell.length_a   1.000
_cell.length_b   1.000
_cell.length_c   1.000
_cell.angle_alpha   90.00
_cell.angle_beta   90.00
_cell.angle_gamma   90.00
#
_symmetry.space_group_name_H-M   'P 1'
#
loop_
_entity.id
_entity.type
_entity.pdbx_description
1 polymer ?
#
loop_
_entity_poly.entity_id
_entity_poly.type
_entity_poly.pdbx_seq_one_letter_code
_entity_poly.pdbx_strand_id
1 'polypeptide(L)'
;MTLEDYSSPIIPQYFTSIARPEVQAANFSYPYSLIQLIQGNLFHGLPSEDPYAHLATYIDICNMVKIAGVPENATRLNLFSFSLAGEAK
;
A
#
# COMPACT_ATOMS: atom_id res chain seq x y z
N MET A 1 -0.62 -44.00 7.20
CA MET A 1 -0.47 -42.53 7.31
C MET A 1 0.34 -42.29 8.57
N THR A 2 1.60 -41.92 8.42
CA THR A 2 2.50 -41.63 9.56
C THR A 2 2.47 -40.13 9.86
N LEU A 3 2.77 -39.76 11.10
CA LEU A 3 2.70 -38.38 11.63
C LEU A 3 3.71 -37.40 10.97
N GLU A 4 4.51 -37.89 10.02
CA GLU A 4 5.62 -37.18 9.38
C GLU A 4 5.18 -36.27 8.22
N ASP A 5 3.98 -36.49 7.65
CA ASP A 5 3.46 -35.67 6.54
C ASP A 5 2.95 -34.28 6.97
N TYR A 6 2.88 -33.99 8.29
CA TYR A 6 2.43 -32.68 8.80
C TYR A 6 3.56 -31.65 8.98
N SER A 7 4.83 -32.02 8.75
CA SER A 7 5.97 -31.12 8.96
C SER A 7 6.32 -30.25 7.75
N SER A 8 5.52 -30.25 6.69
CA SER A 8 5.65 -29.25 5.64
C SER A 8 4.77 -28.08 6.00
N PRO A 9 5.31 -26.92 6.46
CA PRO A 9 4.51 -25.73 6.39
C PRO A 9 4.32 -25.47 4.90
N ILE A 10 3.14 -25.81 4.38
CA ILE A 10 2.61 -25.09 3.24
C ILE A 10 2.42 -23.68 3.80
N ILE A 11 3.50 -22.91 3.79
CA ILE A 11 3.44 -21.48 3.94
C ILE A 11 2.72 -21.09 2.66
N PRO A 12 1.41 -20.75 2.66
CA PRO A 12 0.93 -19.96 1.54
C PRO A 12 1.90 -18.80 1.49
N GLN A 13 2.61 -18.61 0.38
CA GLN A 13 3.38 -17.40 0.14
C GLN A 13 2.36 -16.27 0.32
N TYR A 14 2.21 -15.77 1.54
CA TYR A 14 1.58 -14.51 1.81
C TYR A 14 2.41 -13.57 0.96
N PHE A 15 1.79 -13.03 -0.07
CA PHE A 15 2.35 -11.95 -0.84
C PHE A 15 2.64 -10.83 0.16
N THR A 16 3.86 -10.79 0.69
CA THR A 16 4.33 -9.79 1.66
C THR A 16 4.55 -8.42 1.01
N SER A 17 3.94 -8.20 -0.14
CA SER A 17 4.02 -6.95 -0.86
C SER A 17 2.71 -6.75 -1.60
N ILE A 18 2.13 -5.57 -1.44
CA ILE A 18 1.08 -5.10 -2.33
C ILE A 18 1.70 -5.05 -3.73
N ALA A 19 1.50 -6.12 -4.50
CA ALA A 19 1.98 -6.18 -5.87
C ALA A 19 1.33 -5.03 -6.64
N ARG A 20 2.17 -4.23 -7.31
CA ARG A 20 1.71 -3.11 -8.11
C ARG A 20 0.71 -3.64 -9.16
N PRO A 21 -0.54 -3.17 -9.20
CA PRO A 21 -1.46 -3.59 -10.24
C PRO A 21 -0.85 -3.29 -11.61
N GLU A 22 -0.94 -4.20 -12.57
CA GLU A 22 -0.67 -3.89 -13.98
C GLU A 22 -1.71 -2.86 -14.44
N VAL A 23 -1.39 -1.58 -14.28
CA VAL A 23 -2.20 -0.51 -14.84
C VAL A 23 -1.79 -0.37 -16.31
N GLN A 24 -2.73 -0.63 -17.22
CA GLN A 24 -2.57 -0.55 -18.69
C GLN A 24 -2.35 0.89 -19.22
N ALA A 25 -1.86 1.80 -18.40
CA ALA A 25 -1.50 3.15 -18.81
C ALA A 25 0.02 3.30 -18.66
N ALA A 26 0.75 3.01 -19.74
CA ALA A 26 2.21 3.02 -19.75
C ALA A 26 2.87 4.38 -19.42
N ASN A 27 2.10 5.48 -19.25
CA ASN A 27 2.64 6.84 -19.23
C ASN A 27 1.96 7.82 -18.23
N PHE A 28 1.23 7.37 -17.20
CA PHE A 28 0.67 8.31 -16.22
C PHE A 28 1.64 8.54 -15.04
N SER A 29 1.67 9.77 -14.54
CA SER A 29 2.43 10.17 -13.36
C SER A 29 1.49 10.79 -12.32
N TYR A 30 1.82 10.60 -11.05
CA TYR A 30 1.09 11.25 -9.96
C TYR A 30 1.58 12.68 -9.77
N PRO A 31 0.70 13.63 -9.43
CA PRO A 31 1.13 14.99 -9.09
C PRO A 31 2.13 14.96 -7.95
N TYR A 32 3.23 15.71 -8.07
CA TYR A 32 4.24 15.78 -7.01
C TYR A 32 3.64 16.29 -5.69
N SER A 33 2.71 17.24 -5.76
CA SER A 33 1.98 17.75 -4.58
C SER A 33 1.18 16.66 -3.85
N LEU A 34 0.63 15.68 -4.57
CA LEU A 34 -0.05 14.54 -3.95
C LEU A 34 0.95 13.67 -3.18
N ILE A 35 2.10 13.39 -3.78
CA ILE A 35 3.16 12.60 -3.14
C ILE A 35 3.66 13.33 -1.88
N GLN A 36 3.87 14.64 -1.94
CA GLN A 36 4.26 15.44 -0.77
C GLN A 36 3.21 15.40 0.33
N LEU A 37 1.92 15.46 0.00
CA LEU A 37 0.84 15.40 0.98
C LEU A 37 0.82 14.04 1.69
N ILE A 38 1.00 12.95 0.94
CA ILE A 38 1.12 11.60 1.50
C ILE A 38 2.35 11.50 2.42
N GLN A 39 3.48 12.04 2.01
CA GLN A 39 4.71 12.07 2.81
C GLN A 39 4.62 12.99 4.05
N GLY A 40 3.61 13.85 4.13
CA GLY A 40 3.30 14.64 5.32
C GLY A 40 2.63 13.83 6.44
N ASN A 41 2.13 12.64 6.13
CA ASN A 41 1.45 11.74 7.07
C ASN A 41 2.02 10.32 6.93
N LEU A 42 3.31 10.15 7.25
CA LEU A 42 3.99 8.86 7.22
C LEU A 42 3.60 8.00 8.42
N PHE A 43 3.44 6.70 8.17
CA PHE A 43 3.30 5.68 9.18
C PHE A 43 4.62 4.93 9.35
N HIS A 44 5.13 4.90 10.57
CA HIS A 44 6.45 4.36 10.91
C HIS A 44 6.38 2.92 11.45
N GLY A 45 5.17 2.45 11.80
CA GLY A 45 4.96 1.14 12.42
C GLY A 45 5.23 1.14 13.92
N LEU A 46 5.19 2.32 14.56
CA LEU A 46 5.42 2.45 15.99
C LEU A 46 4.18 1.98 16.78
N PRO A 47 4.35 1.37 17.97
CA PRO A 47 3.22 0.97 18.82
C PRO A 47 2.27 2.11 19.23
N SER A 48 2.75 3.36 19.13
CA SER A 48 1.97 4.57 19.43
C SER A 48 1.13 5.08 18.26
N GLU A 49 1.36 4.59 17.04
CA GLU A 49 0.62 5.01 15.86
C GLU A 49 -0.63 4.16 15.67
N ASP A 50 -1.73 4.78 15.24
CA ASP A 50 -2.96 4.07 14.90
C ASP A 50 -3.00 3.75 13.39
N PRO A 51 -2.92 2.47 12.99
CA PRO A 51 -2.95 2.09 11.58
C PRO A 51 -4.28 2.42 10.89
N TYR A 52 -5.41 2.46 11.63
CA TYR A 52 -6.72 2.79 11.07
C TYR A 52 -6.84 4.29 10.81
N ALA A 53 -6.36 5.12 11.72
CA ALA A 53 -6.32 6.58 11.52
C ALA A 53 -5.39 6.96 10.36
N HIS A 54 -4.24 6.30 10.23
CA HIS A 54 -3.35 6.46 9.07
C HIS A 54 -4.07 6.10 7.77
N LEU A 55 -4.69 4.92 7.72
CA LEU A 55 -5.36 4.43 6.51
C LEU A 55 -6.52 5.36 6.09
N ALA A 56 -7.32 5.86 7.04
CA ALA A 56 -8.39 6.81 6.75
C ALA A 56 -7.85 8.09 6.12
N THR A 57 -6.81 8.69 6.74
CA THR A 57 -6.16 9.91 6.24
C THR A 57 -5.54 9.68 4.85
N TYR A 58 -4.88 8.54 4.66
CA TYR A 58 -4.29 8.14 3.38
C TYR A 58 -5.34 8.03 2.26
N ILE A 59 -6.49 7.40 2.55
CA ILE A 59 -7.60 7.27 1.59
C ILE A 59 -8.15 8.64 1.21
N ASP A 60 -8.34 9.53 2.19
CA ASP A 60 -8.84 10.89 1.94
C ASP A 60 -7.88 11.69 1.05
N ILE A 61 -6.57 11.61 1.31
CA ILE A 61 -5.54 12.24 0.48
C ILE A 61 -5.58 11.70 -0.95
N CYS A 62 -5.66 10.38 -1.14
CA CYS A 62 -5.74 9.77 -2.47
C CYS A 62 -7.00 10.19 -3.24
N ASN A 63 -8.11 10.41 -2.53
CA ASN A 63 -9.39 10.80 -3.12
C ASN A 63 -9.41 12.26 -3.63
N MET A 64 -8.42 13.07 -3.26
CA MET A 64 -8.31 14.46 -3.74
C MET A 64 -8.02 14.54 -5.25
N VAL A 65 -7.53 13.46 -5.85
CA VAL A 65 -7.08 13.46 -7.24
C VAL A 65 -7.71 12.31 -8.00
N LYS A 66 -8.34 12.62 -9.13
CA LYS A 66 -8.86 11.63 -10.07
C LYS A 66 -8.05 11.69 -11.36
N ILE A 67 -7.42 10.57 -11.71
CA ILE A 67 -6.66 10.44 -12.96
C ILE A 67 -7.53 9.68 -13.95
N ALA A 68 -7.83 10.30 -15.08
CA ALA A 68 -8.66 9.69 -16.12
C ALA A 68 -8.04 8.37 -16.59
N GLY A 69 -8.85 7.32 -16.65
CA GLY A 69 -8.40 5.99 -17.06
C GLY A 69 -7.63 5.19 -16.00
N VAL A 70 -7.42 5.72 -14.79
CA VAL A 70 -6.79 5.00 -13.68
C VAL A 70 -7.84 4.68 -12.62
N PRO A 71 -8.07 3.41 -12.27
CA PRO A 71 -8.97 3.04 -11.19
C PRO A 71 -8.50 3.64 -9.86
N GLU A 72 -9.43 4.14 -9.02
CA GLU A 72 -9.10 4.76 -7.73
C GLU A 72 -8.30 3.81 -6.83
N ASN A 73 -8.66 2.53 -6.82
CA ASN A 73 -7.93 1.50 -6.07
C ASN A 73 -6.50 1.32 -6.60
N ALA A 74 -6.25 1.47 -7.90
CA ALA A 74 -4.90 1.40 -8.45
C ALA A 74 -4.05 2.58 -7.97
N THR A 75 -4.61 3.80 -7.93
CA THR A 75 -3.94 4.97 -7.33
C THR A 75 -3.57 4.70 -5.87
N ARG A 76 -4.53 4.23 -5.07
CA ARG A 76 -4.33 3.92 -3.65
C ARG A 76 -3.32 2.79 -3.42
N LEU A 77 -3.22 1.80 -4.29
CA LEU A 77 -2.21 0.74 -4.11
C LEU A 77 -0.82 1.23 -4.52
N ASN A 78 -0.73 1.99 -5.61
CA ASN A 78 0.54 2.52 -6.12
C ASN A 78 1.19 3.54 -5.19
N LEU A 79 0.40 4.37 -4.51
CA LEU A 79 0.90 5.44 -3.66
C LEU A 79 1.14 5.01 -2.20
N PHE A 80 0.72 3.79 -1.82
CA PHE A 80 0.74 3.36 -0.43
C PHE A 80 2.17 3.32 0.15
N SER A 81 3.14 2.88 -0.64
CA SER A 81 4.55 2.82 -0.23
C SER A 81 5.18 4.19 0.04
N PHE A 82 4.59 5.28 -0.47
CA PHE A 82 5.00 6.65 -0.14
C PHE A 82 4.46 7.11 1.22
N SER A 83 3.47 6.41 1.77
CA SER A 83 2.89 6.67 3.09
C SER A 83 3.60 5.93 4.22
N LEU A 84 4.59 5.08 3.90
CA LEU A 84 5.29 4.22 4.86
C LEU A 84 6.74 4.67 5.07
N ALA A 85 7.18 4.56 6.32
CA ALA A 85 8.55 4.79 6.77
C ALA A 85 8.91 3.80 7.89
N GLY A 86 10.17 3.83 8.34
CA GLY A 86 10.63 3.02 9.48
C GLY A 86 10.36 1.53 9.31
N GLU A 87 9.86 0.90 10.38
CA GLU A 87 9.56 -0.54 10.45
C GLU A 87 8.34 -0.95 9.62
N ALA A 88 7.51 0.02 9.22
CA ALA A 88 6.34 -0.25 8.38
C ALA A 88 6.67 -0.37 6.89
N LYS A 89 7.89 -0.04 6.46
CA LYS A 89 8.27 0.01 5.05
C LYS A 89 8.87 -1.29 4.51
#